data_AF-A0A8T1SWC7-F1
#
_entry.id   AF-A0A8T1SWC7-F1
#
_cell.length_a   1.000
_cell.length_b   1.000
_cell.length_c   1.000
_cell.angle_alpha   90.00
_cell.angle_beta   90.00
_cell.angle_gamma   90.00
#
_symmetry.space_group_name_H-M   'P 1'
#
loop_
_entity.id
_entity.type
_entity.pdbx_description
1 polymer ?
#
loop_
_entity_poly.entity_id
_entity_poly.type
_entity_poly.pdbx_seq_one_letter_code
_entity_poly.pdbx_strand_id
1 'polypeptide(L)'
;AQVLASLNWWLDPRKVLAGVPFHPPQPSLALTTDASSLGWGAHLQNLQTQGLWSEQELTLHINVRELRAVRLACQAFAQHLQGRCVTILTDNTTAMHYINRQGGARSLPLCRE
;
A
#
# COMPACT_ATOMS: atom_id res chain seq x y z
N ALA A 1 19.33 5.99 -12.64
CA ALA A 1 19.08 4.57 -12.97
C ALA A 1 17.60 4.18 -12.81
N GLN A 2 16.96 4.45 -11.67
CA GLN A 2 15.59 3.98 -11.37
C GLN A 2 14.48 4.61 -12.24
N VAL A 3 14.60 5.89 -12.63
CA VAL A 3 13.64 6.56 -13.54
C VAL A 3 13.68 5.97 -14.95
N LEU A 4 14.87 5.66 -15.48
CA LEU A 4 14.98 5.02 -16.80
C LEU A 4 14.39 3.60 -16.78
N ALA A 5 14.54 2.88 -15.66
CA ALA A 5 13.95 1.56 -15.50
C ALA A 5 12.42 1.60 -15.43
N SER A 6 11.81 2.63 -14.85
CA SER A 6 10.34 2.75 -14.81
C SER A 6 9.73 3.05 -16.18
N LEU A 7 10.49 3.68 -17.09
CA LEU A 7 10.06 3.90 -18.48
C LEU A 7 9.88 2.59 -19.26
N ASN A 8 10.59 1.51 -18.90
CA ASN A 8 10.46 0.22 -19.59
C ASN A 8 9.03 -0.33 -19.55
N TRP A 9 8.26 -0.03 -18.49
CA TRP A 9 6.86 -0.44 -18.41
C TRP A 9 6.03 0.23 -19.51
N TRP A 10 6.25 1.52 -19.75
CA TRP A 10 5.54 2.31 -20.76
C TRP A 10 5.95 1.99 -22.19
N LEU A 11 7.14 1.41 -22.37
CA LEU A 11 7.63 1.01 -23.69
C LEU A 11 7.13 -0.39 -24.12
N ASP A 12 6.52 -1.17 -23.24
CA ASP A 12 6.00 -2.50 -23.57
C ASP A 12 4.55 -2.39 -24.12
N PRO A 13 4.32 -2.65 -25.43
CA PRO A 13 2.99 -2.55 -26.02
C PRO A 13 1.97 -3.49 -25.36
N ARG A 14 2.42 -4.62 -24.81
CA ARG A 14 1.54 -5.57 -24.10
C ARG A 14 1.00 -4.98 -22.80
N LYS A 15 1.69 -4.01 -22.20
CA LYS A 15 1.27 -3.31 -20.99
C LYS A 15 0.34 -2.15 -21.33
N VAL A 16 0.71 -1.35 -22.34
CA VAL A 16 -0.03 -0.14 -22.73
C VAL A 16 -1.34 -0.47 -23.46
N LEU A 17 -1.34 -1.53 -24.29
CA LEU A 17 -2.52 -1.96 -25.05
C LEU A 17 -3.37 -3.00 -24.30
N ALA A 18 -2.94 -3.45 -23.11
CA ALA A 18 -3.78 -4.30 -22.28
C ALA A 18 -5.01 -3.51 -21.83
N GLY A 19 -6.19 -3.94 -22.29
CA GLY A 19 -7.45 -3.37 -21.83
C GLY A 19 -7.62 -3.55 -20.32
N VAL A 20 -8.26 -2.57 -19.69
CA VAL A 20 -8.70 -2.65 -18.29
C VAL A 20 -10.22 -2.75 -18.24
N PRO A 21 -10.80 -3.42 -17.22
CA PRO A 21 -12.24 -3.44 -17.03
C PRO A 21 -12.83 -2.03 -16.93
N PHE A 22 -13.98 -1.79 -17.56
CA PHE A 22 -14.71 -0.53 -17.43
C PHE A 22 -15.21 -0.27 -16.00
N HIS A 23 -15.49 -1.35 -15.27
CA HIS A 23 -15.86 -1.29 -13.86
C HIS A 23 -14.76 -1.93 -13.02
N PRO A 24 -14.37 -1.31 -11.89
CA PRO A 24 -13.48 -1.95 -10.95
C PRO A 24 -14.04 -3.32 -10.56
N PRO A 25 -13.22 -4.40 -10.60
CA PRO A 25 -13.66 -5.70 -10.10
C PRO A 25 -14.08 -5.56 -8.63
N GLN A 26 -15.07 -6.35 -8.22
CA GLN A 26 -15.47 -6.35 -6.82
C GLN A 26 -14.30 -6.78 -5.93
N PRO A 27 -14.07 -6.13 -4.78
CA PRO A 27 -13.06 -6.55 -3.84
C PRO A 27 -13.28 -8.00 -3.42
N SER A 28 -12.22 -8.79 -3.52
CA SER A 28 -12.23 -10.23 -3.19
C SER A 28 -11.51 -10.54 -1.88
N LEU A 29 -10.82 -9.55 -1.31
CA LEU A 29 -10.00 -9.65 -0.10
C LEU A 29 -10.12 -8.37 0.70
N ALA A 30 -10.13 -8.50 2.03
CA ALA A 30 -10.03 -7.39 2.97
C ALA A 30 -8.70 -7.51 3.72
N LEU A 31 -7.87 -6.48 3.62
CA LEU A 31 -6.61 -6.35 4.34
C LEU A 31 -6.79 -5.32 5.44
N THR A 32 -6.79 -5.76 6.70
CA THR A 32 -6.83 -4.85 7.85
C THR A 32 -5.42 -4.52 8.28
N THR A 33 -5.14 -3.24 8.52
CA THR A 33 -3.83 -2.75 8.94
C THR A 33 -3.99 -1.79 10.10
N ASP A 34 -3.04 -1.83 11.03
CA ASP A 34 -2.98 -0.89 12.14
C ASP A 34 -1.51 -0.53 12.46
N ALA A 35 -1.29 0.70 12.88
CA ALA A 35 -0.01 1.22 13.32
C ALA A 35 -0.11 1.80 14.74
N SER A 36 0.73 1.29 15.63
CA SER A 36 0.81 1.73 17.01
C SER A 36 2.06 2.57 17.26
N SER A 37 2.20 3.03 18.50
CA SER A 37 3.41 3.68 19.00
C SER A 37 4.64 2.77 19.01
N LEU A 38 4.49 1.45 18.94
CA LEU A 38 5.58 0.47 19.06
C LEU A 38 5.87 -0.28 17.76
N GLY A 39 4.83 -0.61 17.00
CA GLY A 39 4.94 -1.42 15.79
C GLY A 39 3.70 -1.35 14.91
N TRP A 40 3.62 -2.25 13.96
CA TRP A 40 2.49 -2.42 13.04
C TRP A 40 2.01 -3.86 13.02
N GLY A 41 0.76 -4.03 12.60
CA GLY A 41 0.16 -5.32 12.35
C GLY A 41 -0.75 -5.28 11.14
N ALA A 42 -0.96 -6.45 10.53
CA ALA A 42 -1.96 -6.62 9.51
C ALA A 42 -2.57 -8.02 9.51
N HIS A 43 -3.84 -8.08 9.14
CA HIS A 43 -4.61 -9.31 8.99
C HIS A 43 -5.16 -9.43 7.57
N LEU A 44 -5.00 -10.61 6.99
CA LEU A 44 -5.58 -11.00 5.72
C LEU A 44 -6.24 -12.37 5.88
N GLN A 45 -7.56 -12.38 6.06
CA GLN A 45 -8.32 -13.60 6.38
C GLN A 45 -7.73 -14.31 7.63
N ASN A 46 -7.21 -15.53 7.47
CA ASN A 46 -6.61 -16.32 8.55
C ASN A 46 -5.09 -16.07 8.69
N LEU A 47 -4.52 -15.21 7.85
CA LEU A 47 -3.12 -14.84 7.89
C LEU A 47 -2.93 -13.56 8.69
N GLN A 48 -1.81 -13.48 9.38
CA GLN A 48 -1.40 -12.29 10.12
C GLN A 48 0.08 -12.05 9.93
N THR A 49 0.47 -10.78 10.00
CA THR A 49 1.86 -10.34 10.00
C THR A 49 1.99 -9.13 10.89
N GLN A 50 3.16 -8.95 11.48
CA GLN A 50 3.44 -7.83 12.38
C GLN A 50 4.95 -7.57 12.44
N GLY A 51 5.31 -6.38 12.88
CA GLY A 51 6.69 -5.99 13.11
C GLY A 51 6.82 -4.82 14.06
N LEU A 52 8.02 -4.69 14.64
CA LEU A 52 8.38 -3.53 15.45
C LEU A 52 8.91 -2.42 14.56
N TRP A 53 8.68 -1.17 14.98
CA TRP A 53 9.33 -0.03 14.37
C TRP A 53 10.79 0.03 14.79
N SER A 54 11.66 0.33 13.84
CA SER A 54 13.02 0.79 14.16
C SER A 54 13.00 2.13 14.89
N GLU A 55 14.09 2.49 15.57
CA GLU A 55 14.20 3.78 16.24
C GLU A 55 13.96 4.96 15.29
N GLN A 56 14.44 4.86 14.04
CA GLN A 56 14.19 5.87 13.01
C GLN A 56 12.71 5.94 12.63
N GLU A 57 12.03 4.80 12.55
CA GLU A 57 10.60 4.74 12.22
C GLU A 57 9.71 5.27 13.33
N LEU A 58 10.10 5.10 14.59
CA LEU A 58 9.39 5.68 15.72
C LEU A 58 9.34 7.21 15.67
N THR A 59 10.32 7.84 15.02
CA THR A 59 10.32 9.31 14.82
C THR A 59 9.34 9.78 13.75
N LEU A 60 8.80 8.88 12.93
CA LEU A 60 7.87 9.23 11.86
C LEU A 60 6.50 9.60 12.43
N HIS A 61 5.89 10.61 11.81
CA HIS A 61 4.51 11.01 12.10
C HIS A 61 3.57 9.79 11.92
N ILE A 62 2.54 9.69 12.77
CA ILE A 62 1.63 8.53 12.78
C ILE A 62 1.05 8.23 11.39
N ASN A 63 0.56 9.23 10.66
CA ASN A 63 0.07 9.05 9.27
C ASN A 63 1.08 8.40 8.31
N VAL A 64 2.39 8.62 8.49
CA VAL A 64 3.43 7.95 7.70
C VAL A 64 3.55 6.49 8.12
N ARG A 65 3.51 6.22 9.44
CA ARG A 65 3.54 4.84 9.95
C ARG A 65 2.32 4.03 9.52
N GLU A 66 1.16 4.66 9.41
CA GLU A 66 -0.08 4.04 8.91
C GLU A 66 0.06 3.62 7.44
N LEU A 67 0.49 4.54 6.56
CA LEU A 67 0.76 4.20 5.16
C LEU A 67 1.88 3.16 5.03
N ARG A 68 2.91 3.25 5.87
CA ARG A 68 4.00 2.28 5.91
C ARG A 68 3.51 0.90 6.35
N ALA A 69 2.62 0.80 7.34
CA ALA A 69 2.01 -0.45 7.77
C ALA A 69 1.25 -1.11 6.61
N VAL A 70 0.48 -0.33 5.84
CA VAL A 70 -0.18 -0.80 4.61
C VAL A 70 0.85 -1.33 3.60
N ARG A 71 1.92 -0.58 3.34
CA ARG A 71 2.97 -1.00 2.40
C ARG A 71 3.64 -2.31 2.84
N LEU A 72 4.03 -2.42 4.10
CA LEU A 72 4.69 -3.62 4.65
C LEU A 72 3.74 -4.83 4.63
N ALA A 73 2.46 -4.63 4.93
CA ALA A 73 1.45 -5.68 4.81
C ALA A 73 1.28 -6.16 3.36
N CYS A 74 1.20 -5.23 2.40
CA CYS A 74 1.15 -5.56 0.97
C CYS A 74 2.39 -6.34 0.50
N GLN A 75 3.58 -6.00 1.01
CA GLN A 75 4.81 -6.73 0.72
C GLN A 75 4.80 -8.14 1.33
N ALA A 76 4.41 -8.26 2.60
CA ALA A 76 4.35 -9.54 3.31
C ALA A 76 3.34 -10.51 2.67
N PHE A 77 2.21 -9.99 2.18
CA PHE A 77 1.16 -10.78 1.54
C PHE A 77 1.20 -10.75 0.01
N ALA A 78 2.28 -10.30 -0.62
CA ALA A 78 2.33 -10.05 -2.07
C ALA A 78 1.83 -11.24 -2.92
N GLN A 79 2.19 -12.47 -2.57
CA GLN A 79 1.76 -13.69 -3.25
C GLN A 79 0.24 -13.93 -3.17
N HIS A 80 -0.41 -13.50 -2.09
CA HIS A 80 -1.85 -13.65 -1.87
C HIS A 80 -2.67 -12.52 -2.51
N LEU A 81 -2.06 -11.33 -2.66
CA LEU A 81 -2.71 -10.15 -3.22
C LEU A 81 -2.58 -10.08 -4.75
N GLN A 82 -1.63 -10.80 -5.35
CA GLN A 82 -1.36 -10.73 -6.78
C GLN A 82 -2.59 -11.07 -7.62
N GLY A 83 -2.97 -10.14 -8.51
CA GLY A 83 -4.11 -10.31 -9.42
C GLY A 83 -5.48 -10.20 -8.74
N ARG A 84 -5.55 -9.75 -7.48
CA ARG A 84 -6.79 -9.61 -6.71
C ARG A 84 -7.14 -8.15 -6.49
N CYS A 85 -8.44 -7.86 -6.42
CA CYS A 85 -8.93 -6.60 -5.88
C CYS A 85 -9.02 -6.70 -4.35
N VAL A 86 -8.41 -5.74 -3.67
CA VAL A 86 -8.22 -5.74 -2.21
C VAL A 86 -8.78 -4.45 -1.64
N THR A 87 -9.64 -4.57 -0.61
CA THR A 87 -10.04 -3.45 0.23
C THR A 87 -9.10 -3.34 1.41
N ILE A 88 -8.52 -2.16 1.62
CA ILE A 88 -7.71 -1.86 2.80
C ILE A 88 -8.61 -1.27 3.87
N LEU A 89 -8.61 -1.89 5.05
CA LEU A 89 -9.35 -1.46 6.23
C LEU A 89 -8.35 -0.79 7.18
N THR A 90 -8.48 0.53 7.34
CA THR A 90 -7.68 1.38 8.23
C THR A 90 -8.62 2.40 8.86
N ASP A 91 -8.35 2.77 10.11
CA ASP A 91 -9.05 3.85 10.82
C ASP A 91 -8.42 5.23 10.53
N ASN A 92 -7.23 5.27 9.93
CA ASN A 92 -6.56 6.50 9.58
C ASN A 92 -7.11 7.11 8.29
N THR A 93 -7.91 8.16 8.44
CA THR A 93 -8.52 8.89 7.32
C THR A 93 -7.51 9.49 6.34
N THR A 94 -6.32 9.89 6.81
CA THR A 94 -5.25 10.41 5.94
C THR A 94 -4.71 9.30 5.05
N ALA A 95 -4.43 8.13 5.61
CA ALA A 95 -3.97 6.96 4.87
C ALA A 95 -5.01 6.53 3.81
N MET A 96 -6.28 6.42 4.22
CA MET A 96 -7.39 6.14 3.31
C MET A 96 -7.44 7.13 2.15
N HIS A 97 -7.36 8.45 2.42
CA HIS A 97 -7.39 9.46 1.36
C HIS A 97 -6.18 9.38 0.43
N TYR A 98 -4.98 9.16 0.97
CA TYR A 98 -3.76 9.04 0.18
C TYR A 98 -3.79 7.83 -0.75
N ILE A 99 -4.25 6.68 -0.26
CA ILE A 99 -4.39 5.47 -1.07
C ILE A 99 -5.43 5.68 -2.18
N ASN A 100 -6.62 6.18 -1.82
CA ASN A 100 -7.72 6.36 -2.79
C ASN A 100 -7.41 7.44 -3.85
N ARG A 101 -6.57 8.42 -3.52
CA ARG A 101 -6.12 9.47 -4.45
C ARG A 101 -4.79 9.15 -5.13
N GLN A 102 -4.20 7.98 -4.86
CA GLN A 102 -2.91 7.55 -5.40
C GLN A 102 -1.79 8.57 -5.09
N GLY A 103 -1.78 9.08 -3.87
CA GLY A 103 -0.83 10.08 -3.36
C GLY A 103 -1.48 11.40 -2.97
N GLY A 104 -0.64 12.42 -2.82
CA GLY A 104 -1.06 13.78 -2.46
C GLY A 104 -0.05 14.85 -2.85
N ALA A 105 -0.48 16.12 -2.84
CA ALA A 105 0.39 17.24 -3.24
C ALA A 105 1.11 17.92 -2.06
N ARG A 106 0.73 17.59 -0.81
CA ARG A 106 1.08 18.42 0.37
C ARG A 106 2.09 17.80 1.33
N SER A 107 2.35 16.50 1.22
CA SER A 107 3.28 15.80 2.10
C SER A 107 4.11 14.81 1.31
N LEU A 108 5.37 15.19 1.05
CA LEU A 108 6.35 14.34 0.39
C LEU A 108 6.64 13.05 1.17
N PRO A 109 6.73 13.05 2.53
CA PRO A 109 6.89 11.81 3.29
C PRO A 109 5.76 10.80 3.03
N LEU A 110 4.50 11.26 2.99
CA LEU A 110 3.37 10.38 2.73
C LEU A 110 3.35 9.84 1.29
N CYS A 111 3.87 10.60 0.31
CA CYS A 111 3.99 10.13 -1.07
C CYS A 111 5.16 9.17 -1.32
N ARG A 112 6.04 8.98 -0.34
CA ARG A 112 7.20 8.08 -0.43
C ARG A 112 6.92 6.70 0.15
N GLU A 113 5.81 6.54 0.86
CA GLU A 113 5.23 5.22 1.17
C GLU A 113 4.46 4.71 -0.04
#